data_AF-A0A2M7Y9Y9-F1
#
_entry.id   AF-A0A2M7Y9Y9-F1
#
_cell.length_a   1.000
_cell.length_b   1.000
_cell.length_c   1.000
_cell.angle_alpha   90.00
_cell.angle_beta   90.00
_cell.angle_gamma   90.00
#
_symmetry.space_group_name_H-M   'P 1'
#
loop_
_entity.id
_entity.type
_entity.pdbx_description
1 polymer ?
#
loop_
_entity_poly.entity_id
_entity_poly.type
_entity_poly.pdbx_seq_one_letter_code
_entity_poly.pdbx_strand_id
1 'polypeptide(L)'
;GGYGGPVAQLVGVDLGDAAAWRAALGATPAPRDVPGWRPALVLAVDAKGADIGVEGVEAPVRLDYAGVKGWARRRLGGGRLGPALTGAADVWAPGDVILVEQGDAAWAMRQVPEVQGAFMAMEVGTGRVLAMQGGFSFESSVFNRATQAMRQPGSAFKPFVYATALEQGYTPATIILDAPVVVDTGGGVWKPQNSSGKFYGPSPMRIGLELSRNLMTVRLAQEIGMDSVADHARRFHIYDAMPSHLSYALGAGETTLSRMVAGYAMFANGGRRIEPTLIDRVQDRRGATIWRHDAQICVGCASPYDPASAPNALATGEQVIDPVTAYQITSML
;
A
#
# COMPACT_ATOMS: atom_id res chain seq x y z
N GLY A 1 0.15 18.71 6.36
CA GLY A 1 0.93 18.14 7.47
C GLY A 1 1.45 19.26 8.33
N GLY A 2 1.70 19.02 9.60
CA GLY A 2 2.45 19.92 10.47
C GLY A 2 3.77 19.27 10.86
N TYR A 3 4.65 20.02 11.51
CA TYR A 3 5.92 19.50 12.04
C TYR A 3 5.66 18.63 13.27
N GLY A 4 6.16 17.40 13.24
CA GLY A 4 6.07 16.41 14.31
C GLY A 4 7.14 16.58 15.39
N GLY A 5 8.13 17.44 15.15
CA GLY A 5 9.30 17.60 16.01
C GLY A 5 10.55 16.95 15.40
N PRO A 6 11.71 17.09 16.08
CA PRO A 6 12.95 16.48 15.64
C PRO A 6 12.90 14.96 15.75
N VAL A 7 13.76 14.27 15.00
CA VAL A 7 13.93 12.80 15.04
C VAL A 7 14.43 12.36 16.41
N ALA A 8 15.35 13.14 16.99
CA ALA A 8 15.90 12.94 18.32
C ALA A 8 16.40 14.27 18.88
N GLN A 9 16.76 14.28 20.16
CA GLN A 9 17.43 15.41 20.80
C GLN A 9 18.71 14.92 21.48
N LEU A 10 19.85 15.46 21.08
CA LEU A 10 21.14 15.16 21.71
C LEU A 10 21.30 16.05 22.95
N VAL A 11 21.34 15.42 24.12
CA VAL A 11 21.52 16.09 25.42
C VAL A 11 22.88 15.71 25.98
N GLY A 12 23.61 16.69 26.53
CA GLY A 12 24.90 16.46 27.17
C GLY A 12 26.08 16.28 26.19
N VAL A 13 25.88 16.57 24.91
CA VAL A 13 26.93 16.61 23.89
C VAL A 13 27.41 18.05 23.74
N ASP A 14 28.72 18.27 23.77
CA ASP A 14 29.29 19.60 23.47
C ASP A 14 29.15 19.90 21.98
N LEU A 15 28.27 20.86 21.66
CA LEU A 15 28.02 21.29 20.28
C LEU A 15 29.19 22.09 19.67
N GLY A 16 30.13 22.57 20.51
CA GLY A 16 31.37 23.21 20.07
C GLY A 16 32.45 22.21 19.64
N ASP A 17 32.38 20.96 20.09
CA ASP A 17 33.28 19.88 19.69
C ASP A 17 32.72 19.10 18.50
N ALA A 18 33.26 19.40 17.32
CA ALA A 18 32.82 18.82 16.07
C ALA A 18 33.14 17.33 15.90
N ALA A 19 34.05 16.77 16.70
CA ALA A 19 34.26 15.33 16.74
C ALA A 19 33.18 14.66 17.60
N ALA A 20 32.90 15.22 18.78
CA ALA A 20 31.92 14.68 19.71
C ALA A 20 30.51 14.63 19.11
N TRP A 21 30.01 15.75 18.56
CA TRP A 21 28.63 15.77 18.05
C TRP A 21 28.45 14.96 16.77
N ARG A 22 29.48 14.83 15.93
CA ARG A 22 29.43 13.96 14.74
C ARG A 22 29.34 12.49 15.10
N ALA A 23 30.10 12.06 16.11
CA ALA A 23 30.01 10.70 16.62
C ALA A 23 28.61 10.40 17.18
N ALA A 24 28.04 11.33 17.95
CA ALA A 24 26.69 11.20 18.49
C ALA A 24 25.61 11.19 17.39
N LEU A 25 25.72 12.05 16.37
CA LEU A 25 24.81 12.07 15.22
C LEU A 25 24.87 10.75 14.44
N GLY A 26 26.08 10.23 14.18
CA GLY A 26 26.30 8.95 13.51
C GLY A 26 25.68 7.75 14.24
N ALA A 27 25.65 7.80 15.57
CA ALA A 27 25.02 6.76 16.39
C ALA A 27 23.49 6.92 16.53
N THR A 28 22.92 8.05 16.11
CA THR A 28 21.49 8.33 16.24
C THR A 28 20.69 7.53 15.20
N PRO A 29 19.64 6.78 15.61
CA PRO A 29 18.74 6.13 14.67
C PRO A 29 18.03 7.15 13.78
N ALA A 30 18.19 6.99 12.47
CA ALA A 30 17.59 7.86 11.46
C ALA A 30 17.51 7.09 10.13
N PRO A 31 16.53 7.40 9.26
CA PRO A 31 16.33 6.69 7.98
C PRO A 31 17.39 7.07 6.93
N ARG A 32 18.55 6.40 6.97
CA ARG A 32 19.64 6.61 6.02
C ARG A 32 19.43 5.83 4.71
N ASP A 33 18.45 4.92 4.70
CA ASP A 33 18.01 4.20 3.51
C ASP A 33 17.18 5.05 2.53
N VAL A 34 16.77 6.27 2.92
CA VAL A 34 16.05 7.20 2.05
C VAL A 34 17.05 8.01 1.21
N PRO A 35 17.08 7.83 -0.13
CA PRO A 35 18.05 8.52 -0.98
C PRO A 35 18.00 10.04 -0.84
N GLY A 36 19.17 10.67 -0.70
CA GLY A 36 19.32 12.12 -0.61
C GLY A 36 19.06 12.72 0.78
N TRP A 37 18.36 12.00 1.66
CA TRP A 37 18.07 12.47 3.01
C TRP A 37 19.23 12.17 3.95
N ARG A 38 19.60 13.15 4.78
CA ARG A 38 20.70 13.05 5.73
C ARG A 38 20.27 13.54 7.11
N PRO A 39 20.69 12.86 8.18
CA PRO A 39 20.61 13.40 9.53
C PRO A 39 21.43 14.69 9.64
N ALA A 40 20.91 15.67 10.36
CA ALA A 40 21.63 16.89 10.70
C ALA A 40 21.31 17.31 12.13
N LEU A 41 22.32 17.84 12.81
CA LEU A 41 22.21 18.39 14.16
C LEU A 41 22.06 19.90 14.09
N VAL A 42 21.06 20.46 14.78
CA VAL A 42 20.96 21.90 14.99
C VAL A 42 22.02 22.35 15.99
N LEU A 43 22.96 23.17 15.54
CA LEU A 43 24.08 23.67 16.36
C LEU A 43 23.72 25.01 17.03
N ALA A 44 23.08 25.90 16.27
CA ALA A 44 22.66 27.21 16.74
C ALA A 44 21.39 27.68 16.01
N VAL A 45 20.60 28.54 16.66
CA VAL A 45 19.37 29.12 16.11
C VAL A 45 19.38 30.63 16.36
N ASP A 46 19.05 31.41 15.34
CA ASP A 46 18.88 32.86 15.42
C ASP A 46 17.55 33.30 14.78
N ALA A 47 17.30 34.61 14.69
CA ALA A 47 16.05 35.13 14.15
C ALA A 47 15.75 34.77 12.68
N LYS A 48 16.79 34.48 11.88
CA LYS A 48 16.69 34.20 10.43
C LYS A 48 16.67 32.70 10.12
N GLY A 49 17.12 31.84 11.02
CA GLY A 49 17.33 30.42 10.69
C GLY A 49 18.08 29.62 11.73
N ALA A 50 18.67 28.51 11.27
CA ALA A 50 19.49 27.62 12.08
C ALA A 50 20.78 27.21 11.35
N ASP A 51 21.88 27.13 12.09
CA ASP A 51 23.13 26.55 11.62
C ASP A 51 23.13 25.07 12.01
N ILE A 52 23.37 24.20 11.02
CA ILE A 52 23.25 22.76 11.17
C ILE A 52 24.55 22.04 10.78
N GLY A 53 24.89 21.00 11.54
CA GLY A 53 25.94 20.04 11.17
C GLY A 53 25.31 18.86 10.45
N VAL A 54 25.58 18.71 9.15
CA VAL A 54 25.00 17.62 8.34
C VAL A 54 25.95 16.43 8.30
N GLU A 55 25.40 15.22 8.44
CA GLU A 55 26.19 13.99 8.37
C GLU A 55 26.89 13.84 7.00
N GLY A 56 28.23 13.69 7.05
CA GLY A 56 29.08 13.60 5.86
C GLY A 56 29.35 14.92 5.16
N VAL A 57 29.00 16.06 5.76
CA VAL A 57 29.36 17.41 5.28
C VAL A 57 30.33 18.06 6.27
N GLU A 58 31.44 18.56 5.76
CA GLU A 58 32.54 19.09 6.59
C GLU A 58 32.19 20.43 7.25
N ALA A 59 31.62 21.37 6.49
CA ALA A 59 31.23 22.67 7.00
C ALA A 59 29.77 22.68 7.49
N PRO A 60 29.45 23.43 8.57
CA PRO A 60 28.07 23.73 8.92
C PRO A 60 27.32 24.39 7.77
N VAL A 61 26.04 24.07 7.66
CA VAL A 61 25.13 24.56 6.63
C VAL A 61 24.09 25.45 7.27
N ARG A 62 23.62 26.46 6.53
CA ARG A 62 22.53 27.33 6.96
C ARG A 62 21.17 26.82 6.45
N LEU A 63 20.19 26.70 7.34
CA LEU A 63 18.78 26.59 7.00
C LEU A 63 18.05 27.91 7.24
N ASP A 64 17.34 28.40 6.23
CA ASP A 64 16.54 29.61 6.34
C ASP A 64 15.16 29.31 6.93
N TYR A 65 14.74 30.10 7.92
CA TYR A 65 13.40 30.04 8.49
C TYR A 65 12.31 30.23 7.41
N ALA A 66 12.61 31.01 6.37
CA ALA A 66 11.72 31.21 5.23
C ALA A 66 11.34 29.90 4.52
N GLY A 67 12.23 28.90 4.52
CA GLY A 67 12.00 27.58 3.91
C GLY A 67 11.06 26.67 4.72
N VAL A 68 10.83 26.98 6.01
CA VAL A 68 10.00 26.15 6.90
C VAL A 68 8.74 26.83 7.42
N LYS A 69 8.69 28.18 7.44
CA LYS A 69 7.58 28.96 8.01
C LYS A 69 6.19 28.60 7.44
N GLY A 70 6.14 28.12 6.20
CA GLY A 70 4.89 27.78 5.51
C GLY A 70 4.26 26.44 5.90
N TRP A 71 5.04 25.52 6.49
CA TRP A 71 4.59 24.15 6.74
C TRP A 71 4.94 23.62 8.13
N ALA A 72 6.00 24.12 8.76
CA ALA A 72 6.55 23.54 9.99
C ALA A 72 5.80 23.93 11.27
N ARG A 73 4.52 24.31 11.18
CA ARG A 73 3.68 24.52 12.35
C ARG A 73 3.56 23.22 13.12
N ARG A 74 3.81 23.25 14.43
CA ARG A 74 3.72 22.07 15.29
C ARG A 74 2.38 21.38 15.12
N ARG A 75 2.39 20.07 14.90
CA ARG A 75 1.17 19.27 14.85
C ARG A 75 0.70 18.94 16.27
N LEU A 76 -0.57 19.20 16.54
CA LEU A 76 -1.25 18.88 17.79
C LEU A 76 -2.09 17.60 17.62
N GLY A 77 -2.60 17.09 18.75
CA GLY A 77 -3.54 15.96 18.77
C GLY A 77 -4.75 16.20 17.86
N GLY A 78 -5.25 15.11 17.25
CA GLY A 78 -6.38 15.17 16.32
C GLY A 78 -6.06 15.81 14.96
N GLY A 79 -4.78 15.98 14.61
CA GLY A 79 -4.36 16.51 13.31
C GLY A 79 -4.46 18.03 13.18
N ARG A 80 -4.75 18.74 14.26
CA ARG A 80 -4.78 20.21 14.30
C ARG A 80 -3.35 20.77 14.21
N LEU A 81 -3.21 21.98 13.68
CA LEU A 81 -1.96 22.72 13.73
C LEU A 81 -1.95 23.66 14.94
N GLY A 82 -0.78 23.77 15.58
CA GLY A 82 -0.49 24.77 16.61
C GLY A 82 -0.52 26.20 16.05
N PRO A 83 -0.21 27.23 16.86
CA PRO A 83 -0.23 28.62 16.41
C PRO A 83 0.65 28.86 15.18
N ALA A 84 0.46 30.01 14.53
CA ALA A 84 1.36 30.45 13.47
C ALA A 84 2.78 30.63 14.04
N LEU A 85 3.78 30.25 13.25
CA LEU A 85 5.18 30.41 13.64
C LEU A 85 5.54 31.90 13.65
N THR A 86 6.21 32.34 14.71
CA THR A 86 6.65 33.72 14.92
C THR A 86 8.15 33.88 14.69
N GLY A 87 8.94 32.81 14.79
CA GLY A 87 10.37 32.80 14.48
C GLY A 87 10.97 31.40 14.36
N ALA A 88 12.27 31.34 14.05
CA ALA A 88 13.00 30.09 13.87
C ALA A 88 13.03 29.21 15.14
N ALA A 89 13.07 29.83 16.32
CA ALA A 89 13.05 29.15 17.61
C ALA A 89 11.73 28.40 17.90
N ASP A 90 10.66 28.68 17.15
CA ASP A 90 9.42 27.90 17.24
C ASP A 90 9.53 26.53 16.53
N VAL A 91 10.56 26.34 15.70
CA VAL A 91 10.79 25.13 14.89
C VAL A 91 12.01 24.35 15.38
N TRP A 92 13.10 25.04 15.71
CA TRP A 92 14.39 24.42 16.02
C TRP A 92 14.91 24.85 17.39
N ALA A 93 15.59 23.93 18.06
CA ALA A 93 16.43 24.18 19.22
C ALA A 93 17.83 23.56 19.03
N PRO A 94 18.90 24.16 19.57
CA PRO A 94 20.21 23.52 19.61
C PRO A 94 20.13 22.12 20.25
N GLY A 95 20.78 21.14 19.61
CA GLY A 95 20.70 19.73 19.99
C GLY A 95 19.63 18.92 19.26
N ASP A 96 18.72 19.55 18.52
CA ASP A 96 17.73 18.84 17.72
C ASP A 96 18.39 18.09 16.56
N VAL A 97 18.05 16.81 16.40
CA VAL A 97 18.40 16.02 15.22
C VAL A 97 17.23 16.07 14.24
N ILE A 98 17.46 16.64 13.07
CA ILE A 98 16.49 16.77 11.99
C ILE A 98 16.96 16.00 10.76
N LEU A 99 16.07 15.88 9.76
CA LEU A 99 16.43 15.35 8.45
C LEU A 99 16.51 16.51 7.47
N VAL A 100 17.51 16.45 6.59
CA VAL A 100 17.70 17.45 5.54
C VAL A 100 18.01 16.77 4.22
N GLU A 101 17.72 17.48 3.14
CA GLU A 101 18.05 17.05 1.78
C GLU A 101 18.70 18.22 1.04
N GLN A 102 19.73 17.92 0.26
CA GLN A 102 20.38 18.91 -0.60
C GLN A 102 19.56 19.06 -1.89
N GLY A 103 18.91 20.21 -2.06
CA GLY A 103 18.35 20.61 -3.35
C GLY A 103 19.39 21.31 -4.23
N ASP A 104 18.96 21.71 -5.44
CA ASP A 104 19.84 22.35 -6.42
C ASP A 104 20.48 23.66 -5.93
N ALA A 105 19.74 24.43 -5.12
CA ALA A 105 20.16 25.75 -4.65
C ALA A 105 20.43 25.83 -3.14
N ALA A 106 19.79 24.97 -2.34
CA ALA A 106 19.85 25.06 -0.88
C ALA A 106 19.47 23.72 -0.23
N TRP A 107 19.89 23.55 1.01
CA TRP A 107 19.43 22.48 1.87
C TRP A 107 18.02 22.78 2.38
N ALA A 108 17.19 21.74 2.49
CA ALA A 108 15.83 21.86 2.99
C ALA A 108 15.56 20.84 4.10
N MET A 109 14.83 21.28 5.14
CA MET A 109 14.36 20.38 6.19
C MET A 109 13.31 19.41 5.65
N ARG A 110 13.42 18.15 6.06
CA ARG A 110 12.54 17.03 5.76
C ARG A 110 12.03 16.39 7.04
N GLN A 111 10.94 15.64 6.93
CA GLN A 111 10.38 14.88 8.03
C GLN A 111 9.80 13.59 7.49
N VAL A 112 10.06 12.48 8.20
CA VAL A 112 9.40 11.21 7.92
C VAL A 112 7.88 11.39 8.02
N PRO A 113 7.13 11.02 6.96
CA PRO A 113 5.67 11.06 7.02
C PRO A 113 5.14 10.07 8.08
N GLU A 114 4.21 10.54 8.91
CA GLU A 114 3.47 9.63 9.81
C GLU A 114 2.55 8.69 9.03
N VAL A 115 2.01 9.17 7.90
CA VAL A 115 1.25 8.33 6.98
C VAL A 115 2.20 7.32 6.34
N GLN A 116 1.77 6.07 6.28
CA GLN A 116 2.53 4.97 5.70
C GLN A 116 1.81 4.43 4.47
N GLY A 117 2.58 3.79 3.60
CA GLY A 117 2.08 3.11 2.41
C GLY A 117 2.71 1.74 2.27
N ALA A 118 2.16 0.97 1.33
CA ALA A 118 2.76 -0.26 0.85
C ALA A 118 2.59 -0.31 -0.67
N PHE A 119 3.53 -0.94 -1.35
CA PHE A 119 3.50 -1.16 -2.78
C PHE A 119 3.96 -2.59 -3.08
N MET A 120 3.35 -3.19 -4.10
CA MET A 120 3.75 -4.49 -4.60
C MET A 120 3.41 -4.58 -6.09
N ALA A 121 4.38 -5.00 -6.89
CA ALA A 121 4.21 -5.34 -8.30
C ALA A 121 4.53 -6.82 -8.48
N MET A 122 3.66 -7.53 -9.22
CA MET A 122 3.74 -8.97 -9.39
C MET A 122 3.48 -9.34 -10.84
N GLU A 123 4.25 -10.30 -11.36
CA GLU A 123 4.00 -10.89 -12.66
C GLU A 123 2.76 -11.78 -12.63
N VAL A 124 1.82 -11.50 -13.53
CA VAL A 124 0.49 -12.15 -13.58
C VAL A 124 0.54 -13.64 -13.97
N GLY A 125 1.57 -14.05 -14.72
CA GLY A 125 1.70 -15.42 -15.21
C GLY A 125 2.39 -16.40 -14.25
N THR A 126 3.27 -15.90 -13.37
CA THR A 126 4.10 -16.74 -12.47
C THR A 126 3.88 -16.45 -10.98
N GLY A 127 3.39 -15.25 -10.63
CA GLY A 127 3.29 -14.80 -9.25
C GLY A 127 4.60 -14.23 -8.72
N ARG A 128 5.62 -14.10 -9.59
CA ARG A 128 6.90 -13.51 -9.22
C ARG A 128 6.73 -12.06 -8.80
N VAL A 129 7.15 -11.75 -7.59
CA VAL A 129 7.14 -10.37 -7.09
C VAL A 129 8.32 -9.62 -7.68
N LEU A 130 8.02 -8.62 -8.50
CA LEU A 130 9.02 -7.81 -9.21
C LEU A 130 9.54 -6.66 -8.33
N ALA A 131 8.67 -6.11 -7.50
CA ALA A 131 9.01 -5.05 -6.56
C ALA A 131 8.06 -5.09 -5.36
N MET A 132 8.58 -4.78 -4.18
CA MET A 132 7.79 -4.68 -2.95
C MET A 132 8.37 -3.60 -2.04
N GLN A 133 7.51 -2.72 -1.52
CA GLN A 133 7.85 -1.73 -0.51
C GLN A 133 6.84 -1.82 0.64
N GLY A 134 7.32 -2.08 1.86
CA GLY A 134 6.47 -2.32 3.04
C GLY A 134 6.19 -1.09 3.92
N GLY A 135 6.78 0.06 3.59
CA GLY A 135 6.70 1.28 4.39
C GLY A 135 7.54 2.39 3.78
N PHE A 136 7.58 3.56 4.41
CA PHE A 136 8.39 4.69 3.94
C PHE A 136 9.90 4.39 3.94
N SER A 137 10.39 3.76 5.01
CA SER A 137 11.80 3.42 5.21
C SER A 137 11.89 2.16 6.08
N PHE A 138 12.75 1.23 5.69
CA PHE A 138 13.01 -0.01 6.43
C PHE A 138 13.75 0.27 7.74
N GLU A 139 14.68 1.22 7.72
CA GLU A 139 15.39 1.66 8.93
C GLU A 139 14.47 2.37 9.93
N SER A 140 13.42 3.04 9.45
CA SER A 140 12.36 3.58 10.33
C SER A 140 11.46 2.49 10.90
N SER A 141 11.14 1.46 10.10
CA SER A 141 10.25 0.38 10.50
C SER A 141 10.44 -0.85 9.62
N VAL A 142 10.89 -1.95 10.23
CA VAL A 142 11.05 -3.25 9.55
C VAL A 142 9.72 -3.95 9.25
N PHE A 143 8.58 -3.40 9.69
CA PHE A 143 7.26 -3.98 9.49
C PHE A 143 6.80 -3.82 8.03
N ASN A 144 6.65 -4.95 7.33
CA ASN A 144 6.26 -4.99 5.94
C ASN A 144 4.72 -4.96 5.79
N ARG A 145 4.19 -3.78 5.51
CA ARG A 145 2.75 -3.58 5.33
C ARG A 145 2.18 -4.26 4.09
N ALA A 146 3.01 -4.63 3.11
CA ALA A 146 2.52 -5.34 1.93
C ALA A 146 2.02 -6.76 2.28
N THR A 147 2.66 -7.40 3.26
CA THR A 147 2.40 -8.81 3.62
C THR A 147 1.87 -9.01 5.04
N GLN A 148 2.09 -8.06 5.95
CA GLN A 148 1.77 -8.22 7.38
C GLN A 148 0.64 -7.30 7.86
N ALA A 149 0.40 -6.17 7.19
CA ALA A 149 -0.64 -5.23 7.62
C ALA A 149 -2.02 -5.73 7.19
N MET A 150 -2.80 -6.17 8.17
CA MET A 150 -4.22 -6.44 8.02
C MET A 150 -4.98 -5.11 7.90
N ARG A 151 -5.68 -4.90 6.78
CA ARG A 151 -6.45 -3.69 6.49
C ARG A 151 -7.74 -4.03 5.75
N GLN A 152 -8.75 -3.21 5.95
CA GLN A 152 -9.99 -3.27 5.19
C GLN A 152 -9.72 -2.83 3.74
N PRO A 153 -9.94 -3.69 2.72
CA PRO A 153 -9.76 -3.33 1.32
C PRO A 153 -10.87 -2.41 0.79
N GLY A 154 -12.00 -2.33 1.51
CA GLY A 154 -13.14 -1.52 1.10
C GLY A 154 -13.65 -1.91 -0.29
N SER A 155 -13.87 -0.91 -1.15
CA SER A 155 -14.39 -1.12 -2.50
C SER A 155 -13.51 -2.00 -3.39
N ALA A 156 -12.21 -2.15 -3.08
CA ALA A 156 -11.34 -3.07 -3.82
C ALA A 156 -11.75 -4.54 -3.67
N PHE A 157 -12.64 -4.87 -2.72
CA PHE A 157 -13.20 -6.21 -2.60
C PHE A 157 -14.40 -6.49 -3.52
N LYS A 158 -15.06 -5.44 -4.04
CA LYS A 158 -16.27 -5.60 -4.86
C LYS A 158 -16.08 -6.51 -6.08
N PRO A 159 -14.96 -6.51 -6.82
CA PRO A 159 -14.79 -7.42 -7.95
C PRO A 159 -15.06 -8.88 -7.59
N PHE A 160 -14.69 -9.35 -6.39
CA PHE A 160 -14.95 -10.72 -5.96
C PHE A 160 -16.46 -11.00 -5.73
N VAL A 161 -17.21 -10.01 -5.24
CA VAL A 161 -18.68 -10.10 -5.09
C VAL A 161 -19.35 -10.18 -6.46
N TYR A 162 -18.95 -9.33 -7.39
CA TYR A 162 -19.51 -9.30 -8.75
C TYR A 162 -19.12 -10.55 -9.54
N ALA A 163 -17.90 -11.05 -9.34
CA ALA A 163 -17.43 -12.29 -9.94
C ALA A 163 -18.28 -13.50 -9.48
N THR A 164 -18.61 -13.55 -8.19
CA THR A 164 -19.52 -14.56 -7.63
C THR A 164 -20.89 -14.51 -8.32
N ALA A 165 -21.43 -13.31 -8.58
CA ALA A 165 -22.71 -13.17 -9.28
C ALA A 165 -22.63 -13.67 -10.73
N LEU A 166 -21.56 -13.36 -11.46
CA LEU A 166 -21.35 -13.83 -12.82
C LEU A 166 -21.29 -15.36 -12.89
N GLU A 167 -20.62 -16.02 -11.94
CA GLU A 167 -20.56 -17.49 -11.84
C GLU A 167 -21.95 -18.11 -11.55
N GLN A 168 -22.89 -17.34 -11.00
CA GLN A 168 -24.27 -17.75 -10.76
C GLN A 168 -25.22 -17.36 -11.91
N GLY A 169 -24.69 -16.96 -13.08
CA GLY A 169 -25.47 -16.69 -14.28
C GLY A 169 -25.96 -15.24 -14.42
N TYR A 170 -25.51 -14.33 -13.56
CA TYR A 170 -25.73 -12.90 -13.79
C TYR A 170 -24.88 -12.44 -14.97
N THR A 171 -25.27 -11.32 -15.58
CA THR A 171 -24.53 -10.73 -16.70
C THR A 171 -24.20 -9.27 -16.38
N PRO A 172 -23.20 -8.66 -17.05
CA PRO A 172 -22.94 -7.23 -16.92
C PRO A 172 -24.15 -6.32 -17.19
N ALA A 173 -25.14 -6.83 -17.94
CA ALA A 173 -26.39 -6.15 -18.29
C ALA A 173 -27.54 -6.40 -17.29
N THR A 174 -27.39 -7.31 -16.32
CA THR A 174 -28.43 -7.57 -15.31
C THR A 174 -28.75 -6.28 -14.56
N ILE A 175 -30.03 -5.94 -14.46
CA ILE A 175 -30.47 -4.69 -13.83
C ILE A 175 -30.53 -4.88 -12.32
N ILE A 176 -29.80 -4.03 -11.58
CA ILE A 176 -29.78 -3.99 -10.13
C ILE A 176 -30.27 -2.61 -9.67
N LEU A 177 -31.14 -2.60 -8.66
CA LEU A 177 -31.74 -1.38 -8.15
C LEU A 177 -30.77 -0.58 -7.25
N ASP A 178 -30.33 0.60 -7.67
CA ASP A 178 -29.62 1.55 -6.82
C ASP A 178 -30.61 2.44 -6.04
N ALA A 179 -31.11 1.93 -4.92
CA ALA A 179 -32.05 2.59 -4.02
C ALA A 179 -31.74 2.24 -2.55
N PRO A 180 -32.26 2.97 -1.54
CA PRO A 180 -32.00 2.70 -0.13
C PRO A 180 -32.18 1.23 0.25
N VAL A 181 -31.18 0.67 0.92
CA VAL A 181 -31.22 -0.69 1.50
C VAL A 181 -31.33 -0.55 3.01
N VAL A 182 -32.23 -1.31 3.61
CA VAL A 182 -32.37 -1.42 5.06
C VAL A 182 -32.29 -2.90 5.39
N VAL A 183 -31.34 -3.27 6.24
CA VAL A 183 -31.13 -4.64 6.68
C VAL A 183 -31.31 -4.69 8.18
N ASP A 184 -32.20 -5.54 8.66
CA ASP A 184 -32.25 -5.87 10.08
C ASP A 184 -31.15 -6.89 10.38
N THR A 185 -30.25 -6.53 11.28
CA THR A 185 -29.15 -7.40 11.71
C THR A 185 -29.37 -7.76 13.17
N GLY A 186 -28.79 -8.87 13.64
CA GLY A 186 -28.87 -9.22 15.07
C GLY A 186 -28.32 -8.13 16.02
N GLY A 187 -27.55 -7.16 15.51
CA GLY A 187 -27.06 -5.98 16.24
C GLY A 187 -27.83 -4.69 15.98
N GLY A 188 -28.97 -4.75 15.28
CA GLY A 188 -29.84 -3.61 14.95
C GLY A 188 -29.94 -3.31 13.45
N VAL A 189 -30.63 -2.22 13.12
CA VAL A 189 -30.92 -1.84 11.73
C VAL A 189 -29.70 -1.18 11.07
N TRP A 190 -29.18 -1.79 10.01
CA TRP A 190 -28.10 -1.26 9.18
C TRP A 190 -28.63 -0.62 7.89
N LYS A 191 -28.14 0.59 7.58
CA LYS A 191 -28.53 1.39 6.41
C LYS A 191 -27.28 1.87 5.65
N PRO A 192 -26.71 1.05 4.74
CA PRO A 192 -25.55 1.47 3.95
C PRO A 192 -25.89 2.68 3.06
N GLN A 193 -24.86 3.42 2.64
CA GLN A 193 -25.00 4.59 1.77
C GLN A 193 -23.93 4.58 0.68
N ASN A 194 -24.26 5.16 -0.48
CA ASN A 194 -23.29 5.46 -1.53
C ASN A 194 -22.43 6.66 -1.09
N SER A 195 -21.17 6.72 -1.53
CA SER A 195 -20.28 7.85 -1.27
C SER A 195 -20.82 9.19 -1.81
N SER A 196 -21.60 9.15 -2.89
CA SER A 196 -22.23 10.33 -3.48
C SER A 196 -23.47 10.83 -2.74
N GLY A 197 -24.06 10.02 -1.84
CA GLY A 197 -25.35 10.30 -1.22
C GLY A 197 -26.56 10.30 -2.19
N LYS A 198 -26.37 9.92 -3.46
CA LYS A 198 -27.41 9.90 -4.50
C LYS A 198 -27.85 8.48 -4.84
N PHE A 199 -29.06 8.36 -5.37
CA PHE A 199 -29.66 7.14 -5.90
C PHE A 199 -29.88 7.29 -7.40
N TYR A 200 -29.57 6.24 -8.15
CA TYR A 200 -29.67 6.25 -9.61
C TYR A 200 -30.75 5.30 -10.14
N GLY A 201 -31.44 4.56 -9.25
CA GLY A 201 -32.52 3.65 -9.63
C GLY A 201 -32.00 2.39 -10.33
N PRO A 202 -32.85 1.69 -11.12
CA PRO A 202 -32.44 0.48 -11.84
C PRO A 202 -31.29 0.78 -12.80
N SER A 203 -30.15 0.10 -12.60
CA SER A 203 -28.94 0.29 -13.40
C SER A 203 -28.30 -1.05 -13.77
N PRO A 204 -27.62 -1.16 -14.92
CA PRO A 204 -26.87 -2.37 -15.27
C PRO A 204 -25.80 -2.70 -14.22
N MET A 205 -25.62 -3.99 -13.93
CA MET A 205 -24.67 -4.48 -12.94
C MET A 205 -23.26 -3.93 -13.15
N ARG A 206 -22.80 -3.81 -14.40
CA ARG A 206 -21.48 -3.23 -14.72
C ARG A 206 -21.26 -1.83 -14.13
N ILE A 207 -22.30 -0.99 -14.17
CA ILE A 207 -22.26 0.37 -13.61
C ILE A 207 -22.08 0.34 -12.08
N GLY A 208 -22.64 -0.69 -11.43
CA GLY A 208 -22.47 -0.89 -10.01
C GLY A 208 -21.02 -1.12 -9.61
N LEU A 209 -20.25 -1.86 -10.44
CA LEU A 209 -18.83 -2.10 -10.22
C LEU A 209 -17.99 -0.86 -10.61
N GLU A 210 -18.17 -0.34 -11.83
CA GLU A 210 -17.40 0.80 -12.36
C GLU A 210 -17.51 2.05 -11.49
N LEU A 211 -18.71 2.37 -11.00
CA LEU A 211 -18.96 3.53 -10.15
C LEU A 211 -18.95 3.18 -8.66
N SER A 212 -18.55 1.95 -8.32
CA SER A 212 -18.47 1.43 -6.95
C SER A 212 -19.71 1.76 -6.11
N ARG A 213 -20.91 1.40 -6.60
CA ARG A 213 -22.19 1.68 -5.93
C ARG A 213 -22.41 0.70 -4.78
N ASN A 214 -22.31 1.18 -3.54
CA ASN A 214 -22.47 0.37 -2.33
C ASN A 214 -23.83 -0.32 -2.26
N LEU A 215 -24.91 0.39 -2.61
CA LEU A 215 -26.27 -0.16 -2.50
C LEU A 215 -26.51 -1.29 -3.50
N MET A 216 -26.03 -1.14 -4.74
CA MET A 216 -26.07 -2.22 -5.74
C MET A 216 -25.26 -3.43 -5.28
N THR A 217 -24.05 -3.21 -4.73
CA THR A 217 -23.22 -4.31 -4.22
C THR A 217 -23.90 -5.07 -3.09
N VAL A 218 -24.50 -4.35 -2.11
CA VAL A 218 -25.19 -4.99 -0.99
C VAL A 218 -26.40 -5.78 -1.47
N ARG A 219 -27.22 -5.21 -2.37
CA ARG A 219 -28.37 -5.94 -2.94
C ARG A 219 -27.94 -7.19 -3.68
N LEU A 220 -26.90 -7.07 -4.52
CA LEU A 220 -26.36 -8.21 -5.25
C LEU A 220 -25.91 -9.30 -4.28
N ALA A 221 -25.15 -8.93 -3.24
CA ALA A 221 -24.69 -9.86 -2.21
C ALA A 221 -25.83 -10.53 -1.42
N GLN A 222 -26.95 -9.83 -1.20
CA GLN A 222 -28.16 -10.42 -0.61
C GLN A 222 -28.78 -11.47 -1.53
N GLU A 223 -28.79 -11.22 -2.84
CA GLU A 223 -29.42 -12.09 -3.82
C GLU A 223 -28.60 -13.36 -4.09
N ILE A 224 -27.27 -13.24 -4.20
CA ILE A 224 -26.35 -14.37 -4.47
C ILE A 224 -25.94 -15.16 -3.22
N GLY A 225 -26.23 -14.60 -2.03
CA GLY A 225 -25.89 -15.14 -0.73
C GLY A 225 -24.43 -14.92 -0.33
N MET A 226 -24.21 -14.53 0.93
CA MET A 226 -22.87 -14.26 1.46
C MET A 226 -21.99 -15.51 1.62
N ASP A 227 -22.58 -16.70 1.75
CA ASP A 227 -21.81 -17.96 1.79
C ASP A 227 -21.08 -18.21 0.47
N SER A 228 -21.74 -17.94 -0.66
CA SER A 228 -21.15 -18.03 -2.00
C SER A 228 -20.00 -17.04 -2.18
N VAL A 229 -20.17 -15.81 -1.65
CA VAL A 229 -19.13 -14.76 -1.67
C VAL A 229 -17.94 -15.17 -0.79
N ALA A 230 -18.21 -15.73 0.39
CA ALA A 230 -17.18 -16.21 1.30
C ALA A 230 -16.37 -17.37 0.69
N ASP A 231 -17.03 -18.31 0.01
CA ASP A 231 -16.35 -19.40 -0.70
C ASP A 231 -15.45 -18.87 -1.84
N HIS A 232 -15.94 -17.93 -2.65
CA HIS A 232 -15.11 -17.28 -3.68
C HIS A 232 -13.92 -16.54 -3.07
N ALA A 233 -14.13 -15.76 -2.01
CA ALA A 233 -13.04 -15.05 -1.35
C ALA A 233 -11.96 -16.00 -0.80
N ARG A 234 -12.37 -17.19 -0.33
CA ARG A 234 -11.47 -18.27 0.10
C ARG A 234 -10.73 -18.90 -1.08
N ARG A 235 -11.40 -19.20 -2.21
CA ARG A 235 -10.76 -19.71 -3.44
C ARG A 235 -9.68 -18.76 -3.97
N PHE A 236 -9.90 -17.45 -3.85
CA PHE A 236 -8.93 -16.41 -4.21
C PHE A 236 -7.91 -16.10 -3.11
N HIS A 237 -7.97 -16.75 -1.94
CA HIS A 237 -7.10 -16.50 -0.79
C HIS A 237 -7.08 -15.04 -0.30
N ILE A 238 -8.21 -14.33 -0.44
CA ILE A 238 -8.38 -12.99 0.12
C ILE A 238 -8.58 -13.06 1.63
N TYR A 239 -9.34 -14.05 2.10
CA TYR A 239 -9.54 -14.34 3.51
C TYR A 239 -9.36 -15.83 3.78
N ASP A 240 -8.81 -16.18 4.94
CA ASP A 240 -8.70 -17.59 5.37
C ASP A 240 -10.07 -18.12 5.83
N ALA A 241 -10.80 -17.28 6.58
CA ALA A 241 -12.18 -17.50 6.96
C ALA A 241 -12.94 -16.17 6.87
N MET A 242 -13.99 -16.12 6.05
CA MET A 242 -14.82 -14.94 5.87
C MET A 242 -16.20 -15.19 6.49
N PRO A 243 -16.62 -14.40 7.49
CA PRO A 243 -17.99 -14.42 7.99
C PRO A 243 -19.00 -14.00 6.92
N SER A 244 -20.20 -14.59 6.94
CA SER A 244 -21.27 -14.33 5.98
C SER A 244 -22.07 -13.05 6.25
N HIS A 245 -21.42 -12.01 6.77
CA HIS A 245 -22.06 -10.71 7.05
C HIS A 245 -22.06 -9.82 5.81
N LEU A 246 -23.19 -9.17 5.50
CA LEU A 246 -23.32 -8.28 4.33
C LEU A 246 -22.34 -7.09 4.32
N SER A 247 -21.83 -6.67 5.48
CA SER A 247 -20.80 -5.64 5.55
C SER A 247 -19.50 -6.05 4.82
N TYR A 248 -19.19 -7.35 4.75
CA TYR A 248 -18.03 -7.84 4.04
C TYR A 248 -18.16 -7.68 2.51
N ALA A 249 -19.37 -7.60 1.96
CA ALA A 249 -19.55 -7.26 0.55
C ALA A 249 -19.02 -5.85 0.21
N LEU A 250 -18.88 -4.98 1.22
CA LEU A 250 -18.28 -3.66 1.10
C LEU A 250 -16.80 -3.63 1.52
N GLY A 251 -16.18 -4.78 1.77
CA GLY A 251 -14.77 -4.91 2.16
C GLY A 251 -14.48 -4.53 3.61
N ALA A 252 -15.40 -4.85 4.54
CA ALA A 252 -15.22 -4.61 5.97
C ALA A 252 -14.29 -5.63 6.68
N GLY A 253 -13.97 -6.75 6.02
CA GLY A 253 -12.98 -7.72 6.51
C GLY A 253 -11.55 -7.22 6.32
N GLU A 254 -10.61 -7.72 7.11
CA GLU A 254 -9.20 -7.35 6.97
C GLU A 254 -8.43 -8.38 6.14
N THR A 255 -7.57 -7.88 5.25
CA THR A 255 -6.64 -8.69 4.43
C THR A 255 -5.34 -7.92 4.20
N THR A 256 -4.40 -8.50 3.47
CA THR A 256 -3.11 -7.88 3.14
C THR A 256 -3.08 -7.42 1.70
N LEU A 257 -2.21 -6.44 1.40
CA LEU A 257 -1.99 -5.98 0.01
C LEU A 257 -1.57 -7.15 -0.90
N SER A 258 -0.70 -8.04 -0.41
CA SER A 258 -0.22 -9.18 -1.19
C SER A 258 -1.33 -10.13 -1.63
N ARG A 259 -2.32 -10.37 -0.75
CA ARG A 259 -3.51 -11.17 -1.08
C ARG A 259 -4.37 -10.48 -2.12
N MET A 260 -4.59 -9.18 -1.98
CA MET A 260 -5.35 -8.40 -2.98
C MET A 260 -4.66 -8.39 -4.34
N VAL A 261 -3.35 -8.16 -4.40
CA VAL A 261 -2.57 -8.21 -5.65
C VAL A 261 -2.64 -9.58 -6.30
N ALA A 262 -2.51 -10.67 -5.52
CA ALA A 262 -2.68 -12.02 -6.02
C ALA A 262 -4.08 -12.26 -6.59
N GLY A 263 -5.12 -11.85 -5.87
CA GLY A 263 -6.51 -12.00 -6.32
C GLY A 263 -6.81 -11.27 -7.62
N TYR A 264 -6.31 -10.04 -7.77
CA TYR A 264 -6.46 -9.29 -9.03
C TYR A 264 -5.66 -9.90 -10.17
N ALA A 265 -4.46 -10.44 -9.90
CA ALA A 265 -3.68 -11.17 -10.90
C ALA A 265 -4.41 -12.43 -11.41
N MET A 266 -5.19 -13.09 -10.55
CA MET A 266 -6.02 -14.23 -10.97
C MET A 266 -7.15 -13.82 -11.93
N PHE A 267 -7.66 -12.60 -11.88
CA PHE A 267 -8.54 -12.12 -12.96
C PHE A 267 -7.75 -11.89 -14.26
N ALA A 268 -6.60 -11.23 -14.16
CA ALA A 268 -5.78 -10.88 -15.31
C ALA A 268 -5.17 -12.09 -16.04
N ASN A 269 -4.95 -13.22 -15.35
CA ASN A 269 -4.42 -14.45 -15.95
C ASN A 269 -5.49 -15.43 -16.47
N GLY A 270 -6.76 -14.98 -16.56
CA GLY A 270 -7.86 -15.81 -17.03
C GLY A 270 -8.40 -16.79 -15.99
N GLY A 271 -8.26 -16.49 -14.70
CA GLY A 271 -8.91 -17.23 -13.62
C GLY A 271 -8.09 -18.38 -13.05
N ARG A 272 -6.77 -18.39 -13.22
CA ARG A 272 -5.89 -19.46 -12.73
C ARG A 272 -5.23 -19.10 -11.41
N ARG A 273 -5.18 -20.08 -10.51
CA ARG A 273 -4.54 -19.97 -9.20
C ARG A 273 -3.10 -19.52 -9.34
N ILE A 274 -2.74 -18.47 -8.60
CA ILE A 274 -1.37 -17.99 -8.51
C ILE A 274 -1.05 -17.54 -7.10
N GLU A 275 0.19 -17.76 -6.67
CA GLU A 275 0.67 -17.36 -5.35
C GLU A 275 1.89 -16.45 -5.50
N PRO A 276 1.94 -15.32 -4.77
CA PRO A 276 3.10 -14.45 -4.79
C PRO A 276 4.36 -15.17 -4.30
N THR A 277 5.47 -15.05 -5.03
CA THR A 277 6.79 -15.54 -4.60
C THR A 277 7.86 -14.47 -4.67
N LEU A 278 8.77 -14.50 -3.70
CA LEU A 278 10.02 -13.73 -3.71
C LEU A 278 11.23 -14.61 -4.08
N ILE A 279 11.06 -15.93 -4.12
CA ILE A 279 12.12 -16.90 -4.40
C ILE A 279 11.79 -17.58 -5.72
N ASP A 280 12.65 -17.40 -6.71
CA ASP A 280 12.47 -18.04 -8.03
C ASP A 280 12.97 -19.50 -8.00
N ARG A 281 14.14 -19.72 -7.40
CA ARG A 281 14.86 -20.99 -7.42
C ARG A 281 15.77 -21.13 -6.20
N VAL A 282 15.87 -22.35 -5.66
CA VAL A 282 16.86 -22.71 -4.65
C VAL A 282 17.80 -23.77 -5.23
N GLN A 283 19.11 -23.56 -5.06
CA GLN A 283 20.15 -24.47 -5.55
C GLN A 283 21.02 -24.97 -4.39
N ASP A 284 21.56 -26.18 -4.53
CA ASP A 284 22.58 -26.72 -3.63
C ASP A 284 23.97 -26.09 -3.91
N ARG A 285 24.95 -26.44 -3.06
CA ARG A 285 26.35 -25.97 -3.19
C ARG A 285 27.05 -26.39 -4.49
N ARG A 286 26.48 -27.34 -5.24
CA ARG A 286 27.01 -27.84 -6.53
C ARG A 286 26.26 -27.24 -7.72
N GLY A 287 25.29 -26.34 -7.49
CA GLY A 287 24.48 -25.70 -8.51
C GLY A 287 23.25 -26.52 -8.95
N ALA A 288 22.97 -27.65 -8.32
CA ALA A 288 21.78 -28.45 -8.62
C ALA A 288 20.53 -27.77 -8.04
N THR A 289 19.50 -27.58 -8.86
CA THR A 289 18.21 -27.02 -8.42
C THR A 289 17.50 -28.02 -7.50
N ILE A 290 17.20 -27.61 -6.27
CA ILE A 290 16.42 -28.40 -5.31
C ILE A 290 14.96 -27.97 -5.23
N TRP A 291 14.66 -26.73 -5.63
CA TRP A 291 13.32 -26.19 -5.67
C TRP A 291 13.22 -25.06 -6.71
N ARG A 292 12.06 -24.95 -7.36
CA ARG A 292 11.70 -23.87 -8.28
C ARG A 292 10.23 -23.50 -8.07
N HIS A 293 9.93 -22.21 -8.06
CA HIS A 293 8.56 -21.72 -7.92
C HIS A 293 7.72 -21.97 -9.17
N ASP A 294 8.26 -21.63 -10.35
CA ASP A 294 7.52 -21.89 -11.58
C ASP A 294 7.36 -23.40 -11.77
N ALA A 295 6.11 -23.79 -11.94
CA ALA A 295 5.70 -25.11 -12.40
C ALA A 295 5.37 -25.09 -13.90
N GLN A 296 5.78 -24.03 -14.62
CA GLN A 296 5.45 -23.88 -16.02
C GLN A 296 6.11 -25.01 -16.80
N ILE A 297 5.29 -25.79 -17.49
CA ILE A 297 5.76 -26.82 -18.40
C ILE A 297 6.13 -26.10 -19.70
N CYS A 298 7.43 -25.93 -19.92
CA CYS A 298 7.89 -25.42 -21.20
C CYS A 298 7.85 -26.53 -22.26
N VAL A 299 6.79 -26.55 -23.04
CA VAL A 299 6.67 -27.41 -24.22
C VAL A 299 7.62 -26.88 -25.30
N GLY A 300 8.63 -27.67 -25.68
CA GLY A 300 9.57 -27.30 -26.74
C GLY A 300 10.84 -26.56 -26.28
N CYS A 301 11.07 -26.35 -24.98
CA CYS A 301 12.33 -25.76 -24.48
C CYS A 301 13.59 -26.62 -24.73
N ALA A 302 13.42 -27.88 -25.16
CA ALA A 302 14.51 -28.74 -25.62
C ALA A 302 14.87 -28.51 -27.10
N SER A 303 14.04 -27.79 -27.85
CA SER A 303 14.31 -27.42 -29.24
C SER A 303 15.23 -26.19 -29.29
N PRO A 304 16.01 -26.00 -30.38
CA PRO A 304 16.75 -24.77 -30.61
C PRO A 304 15.82 -23.55 -30.49
N TYR A 305 16.26 -22.52 -29.76
CA TYR A 305 15.48 -21.29 -29.61
C TYR A 305 15.24 -20.65 -30.97
N ASP A 306 13.98 -20.55 -31.38
CA ASP A 306 13.52 -19.75 -32.51
C ASP A 306 12.62 -18.63 -31.96
N PRO A 307 13.01 -17.34 -32.10
CA PRO A 307 12.20 -16.20 -31.68
C PRO A 307 10.78 -16.19 -32.30
N ALA A 308 10.62 -16.77 -33.49
CA ALA A 308 9.33 -16.88 -34.17
C ALA A 308 8.43 -17.99 -33.60
N SER A 309 9.00 -18.90 -32.80
CA SER A 309 8.29 -20.00 -32.15
C SER A 309 8.51 -20.01 -30.63
N ALA A 310 8.67 -18.82 -30.03
CA ALA A 310 8.81 -18.69 -28.58
C ALA A 310 7.69 -19.52 -27.92
N PRO A 311 8.04 -20.53 -27.08
CA PRO A 311 7.06 -21.45 -26.56
C PRO A 311 6.03 -20.66 -25.77
N ASN A 312 4.76 -20.80 -26.16
CA ASN A 312 3.65 -20.35 -25.34
C ASN A 312 3.73 -21.17 -24.05
N ALA A 313 4.29 -20.57 -23.00
CA ALA A 313 4.22 -21.17 -21.67
C ALA A 313 2.74 -21.42 -21.38
N LEU A 314 2.34 -22.69 -21.35
CA LEU A 314 0.98 -23.03 -20.98
C LEU A 314 0.80 -22.53 -19.54
N ALA A 315 -0.21 -21.70 -19.32
CA ALA A 315 -0.57 -21.32 -17.97
C ALA A 315 -0.84 -22.62 -17.19
N THR A 316 -0.06 -22.85 -16.14
CA THR A 316 -0.19 -24.00 -15.24
C THR A 316 -0.82 -23.52 -13.94
N GLY A 317 -1.78 -24.25 -13.39
CA GLY A 317 -2.47 -23.88 -12.16
C GLY A 317 -3.95 -24.31 -12.16
N GLU A 318 -4.50 -24.48 -10.97
CA GLU A 318 -5.93 -24.76 -10.75
C GLU A 318 -6.80 -23.63 -11.32
N GLN A 319 -7.91 -23.96 -11.97
CA GLN A 319 -8.88 -22.96 -12.43
C GLN A 319 -9.76 -22.53 -11.24
N VAL A 320 -9.59 -21.30 -10.76
CA VAL A 320 -10.32 -20.75 -9.59
C VAL A 320 -11.58 -19.99 -9.94
N ILE A 321 -11.80 -19.66 -11.21
CA ILE A 321 -13.03 -19.01 -11.71
C ILE A 321 -13.16 -19.25 -13.22
N ASP A 322 -14.35 -19.17 -13.81
CA ASP A 322 -14.50 -19.29 -15.26
C ASP A 322 -13.69 -18.20 -16.02
N PRO A 323 -12.97 -18.53 -17.10
CA PRO A 323 -12.20 -17.56 -17.88
C PRO A 323 -13.04 -16.42 -18.48
N VAL A 324 -14.31 -16.68 -18.83
CA VAL A 324 -15.24 -15.64 -19.31
C VAL A 324 -15.59 -14.70 -18.17
N THR A 325 -15.85 -15.21 -16.97
CA THR A 325 -16.07 -14.39 -15.79
C THR A 325 -14.84 -13.55 -15.43
N ALA A 326 -13.64 -14.13 -15.47
CA ALA A 326 -12.40 -13.39 -15.27
C ALA A 326 -12.25 -12.22 -16.26
N TYR A 327 -12.48 -12.49 -17.55
CA TYR A 327 -12.47 -11.45 -18.59
C TYR A 327 -13.55 -10.39 -18.38
N GLN A 328 -14.76 -10.78 -18.01
CA GLN A 328 -15.85 -9.84 -17.73
C GLN A 328 -15.51 -8.92 -16.56
N ILE A 329 -14.90 -9.43 -15.50
CA ILE A 329 -14.41 -8.59 -14.39
C ILE A 329 -13.34 -7.62 -14.89
N THR A 330 -12.30 -8.11 -15.57
CA THR A 330 -11.23 -7.23 -16.09
C THR A 330 -11.76 -6.17 -17.06
N SER A 331 -12.78 -6.46 -17.86
CA SER A 331 -13.38 -5.47 -18.79
C SER A 331 -14.32 -4.45 -18.14
N MET A 332 -14.66 -4.63 -16.85
CA MET A 332 -15.46 -3.68 -16.05
C MET A 332 -14.60 -2.88 -15.06
N LEU A 333 -13.29 -3.10 -15.01
CA LEU A 333 -12.32 -2.36 -14.18
C LEU A 333 -11.62 -1.27 -15.00
#